data_AF-A0AAD7F3A6-F1
#
_entry.id   AF-A0AAD7F3A6-F1
#
_cell.length_a   1.000
_cell.length_b   1.000
_cell.length_c   1.000
_cell.angle_alpha   90.00
_cell.angle_beta   90.00
_cell.angle_gamma   90.00
#
_symmetry.space_group_name_H-M   'P 1'
#
loop_
_entity.id
_entity.type
_entity.pdbx_description
1 polymer ?
#
loop_
_entity_poly.entity_id
_entity_poly.type
_entity_poly.pdbx_seq_one_letter_code
_entity_poly.pdbx_strand_id
1 'polypeptide(L)'
;DEIAVEGRARWDNETNMILSACREHTLPESLEFCDLGGATHSSNVLIAMSSSWPARWAANKATVVALGSLAREPQLYNPRPVCISAGTCKTEKGHQHVALLRKLLEAADNRKVHGNITYPTVGFTSDGEAKHRLALALEFMKYLLAATSPIYPLLQPPEFMNLLVGPDDITPDKDYRHVIKVLRSLLMRRMGINVLGFEIVPAVVKQHLRDIGLTEERIRSLLNPNDRQDVDLTYGLLKEVWSLPGRSGHPAAGAVTSAPTV
;
A
#
# COMPACT_ATOMS: atom_id res chain seq x y z
N ASP A 1 -1.17 -5.74 1.95
CA ASP A 1 -0.27 -5.71 0.77
C ASP A 1 -0.44 -7.01 -0.01
N GLU A 2 0.20 -7.17 -1.16
CA GLU A 2 0.20 -8.41 -1.92
C GLU A 2 1.62 -8.97 -2.11
N ILE A 3 1.79 -10.25 -1.84
CA ILE A 3 3.03 -10.98 -2.13
C ILE A 3 2.91 -11.71 -3.46
N ALA A 4 4.02 -11.83 -4.20
CA ALA A 4 4.07 -12.66 -5.39
C ALA A 4 3.97 -14.14 -4.99
N VAL A 5 3.21 -14.93 -5.76
CA VAL A 5 3.13 -16.38 -5.61
C VAL A 5 3.35 -17.06 -6.95
N GLU A 6 3.72 -18.34 -6.93
CA GLU A 6 3.88 -19.12 -8.16
C GLU A 6 2.52 -19.34 -8.81
N GLY A 7 2.39 -18.91 -10.07
CA GLY A 7 1.19 -19.08 -10.89
C GLY A 7 1.00 -20.51 -11.40
N ARG A 8 0.99 -21.49 -10.48
CA ARG A 8 0.90 -22.91 -10.79
C ARG A 8 -0.06 -23.60 -9.84
N ALA A 9 -1.03 -24.33 -10.40
CA ALA A 9 -1.92 -25.19 -9.62
C ALA A 9 -1.15 -26.31 -8.92
N ARG A 10 -1.50 -26.55 -7.66
CA ARG A 10 -0.91 -27.60 -6.83
C ARG A 10 -2.03 -28.34 -6.11
N TRP A 11 -1.94 -29.66 -6.02
CA TRP A 11 -2.80 -30.43 -5.14
C TRP A 11 -2.15 -30.51 -3.76
N ASP A 12 -2.94 -30.23 -2.74
CA ASP A 12 -2.57 -30.43 -1.35
C ASP A 12 -3.20 -31.71 -0.82
N ASN A 13 -2.35 -32.66 -0.44
CA ASN A 13 -2.80 -33.99 -0.01
C ASN A 13 -3.46 -33.97 1.38
N GLU A 14 -3.11 -33.00 2.23
CA GLU A 14 -3.66 -32.89 3.58
C GLU A 14 -5.12 -32.43 3.57
N THR A 15 -5.43 -31.43 2.74
CA THR A 15 -6.79 -30.88 2.60
C THR A 15 -7.59 -31.51 1.46
N ASN A 16 -6.92 -32.30 0.61
CA ASN A 16 -7.47 -32.81 -0.65
C ASN A 16 -7.95 -31.70 -1.60
N MET A 17 -7.33 -30.50 -1.54
CA MET A 17 -7.75 -29.33 -2.32
C MET A 17 -6.74 -28.98 -3.42
N ILE A 18 -7.25 -28.41 -4.51
CA ILE A 18 -6.45 -27.78 -5.55
C ILE A 18 -6.22 -26.32 -5.19
N LEU A 19 -4.96 -25.97 -4.99
CA LEU A 19 -4.47 -24.65 -4.64
C LEU A 19 -4.14 -23.81 -5.89
N SER A 20 -3.94 -22.52 -5.66
CA SER A 20 -3.47 -21.52 -6.65
C SER A 20 -4.50 -21.04 -7.67
N ALA A 21 -5.78 -21.42 -7.53
CA ALA A 21 -6.86 -20.78 -8.27
C ALA A 21 -7.08 -19.34 -7.77
N CYS A 22 -7.26 -18.39 -8.68
CA CYS A 22 -7.49 -17.00 -8.31
C CYS A 22 -8.95 -16.75 -7.91
N ARG A 23 -9.16 -16.00 -6.82
CA ARG A 23 -10.49 -15.72 -6.27
C ARG A 23 -11.45 -15.01 -7.23
N GLU A 24 -10.93 -14.34 -8.27
CA GLU A 24 -11.74 -13.66 -9.26
C GLU A 24 -12.44 -14.62 -10.24
N HIS A 25 -11.90 -15.83 -10.42
CA HIS A 25 -12.37 -16.78 -11.41
C HIS A 25 -12.70 -18.15 -10.83
N THR A 26 -12.35 -18.42 -9.57
CA THR A 26 -12.82 -19.62 -8.87
C THR A 26 -14.32 -19.52 -8.64
N LEU A 27 -15.09 -20.43 -9.25
CA LEU A 27 -16.52 -20.59 -9.01
C LEU A 27 -16.77 -21.14 -7.59
N PRO A 28 -18.00 -21.06 -7.05
CA PRO A 28 -18.37 -21.66 -5.76
C PRO A 28 -18.24 -23.20 -5.72
N GLU A 29 -17.94 -23.83 -6.85
CA GLU A 29 -17.73 -25.26 -6.98
C GLU A 29 -16.48 -25.71 -6.23
N SER A 30 -16.52 -26.92 -5.68
CA SER A 30 -15.47 -27.44 -4.82
C SER A 30 -14.14 -27.54 -5.56
N LEU A 31 -13.08 -26.98 -4.96
CA LEU A 31 -11.69 -27.21 -5.38
C LEU A 31 -11.15 -28.56 -4.87
N GLU A 32 -12.01 -29.39 -4.28
CA GLU A 32 -11.65 -30.72 -3.80
C GLU A 32 -11.30 -31.65 -4.97
N PHE A 33 -10.18 -32.33 -4.83
CA PHE A 33 -9.75 -33.35 -5.78
C PHE A 33 -10.59 -34.61 -5.56
N CYS A 34 -11.38 -35.02 -6.56
CA CYS A 34 -12.04 -36.33 -6.52
C CYS A 34 -11.39 -37.29 -7.51
N ASP A 35 -11.40 -38.57 -7.14
CA ASP A 35 -10.72 -39.65 -7.83
C ASP A 35 -11.05 -39.71 -9.34
N LEU A 36 -10.07 -40.14 -10.14
CA LEU A 36 -10.10 -40.18 -11.61
C LEU A 36 -11.21 -41.09 -12.16
N GLY A 37 -11.80 -41.96 -11.32
CA GLY A 37 -12.82 -42.95 -11.70
C GLY A 37 -14.28 -42.46 -11.66
N GLY A 38 -14.57 -41.26 -11.14
CA GLY A 38 -15.92 -40.75 -10.93
C GLY A 38 -16.30 -39.63 -11.89
N ALA A 39 -16.64 -39.95 -13.14
CA ALA A 39 -17.20 -38.98 -14.07
C ALA A 39 -18.63 -38.59 -13.62
N THR A 40 -18.79 -37.51 -12.85
CA THR A 40 -20.00 -36.66 -12.96
C THR A 40 -19.97 -35.30 -12.25
N HIS A 41 -19.01 -34.95 -11.37
CA HIS A 41 -18.96 -33.57 -10.84
C HIS A 41 -17.56 -32.95 -10.69
N SER A 42 -16.50 -33.77 -10.67
CA SER A 42 -15.12 -33.29 -10.40
C SER A 42 -14.20 -33.37 -11.62
N SER A 43 -14.71 -33.89 -12.72
CA SER A 43 -14.06 -33.92 -14.04
C SER A 43 -13.76 -32.50 -14.55
N ASN A 44 -14.50 -31.49 -14.09
CA ASN A 44 -14.31 -30.11 -14.51
C ASN A 44 -12.99 -29.51 -14.03
N VAL A 45 -12.45 -29.91 -12.88
CA VAL A 45 -11.22 -29.30 -12.36
C VAL A 45 -9.97 -29.87 -13.06
N LEU A 46 -9.91 -31.20 -13.27
CA LEU A 46 -8.82 -31.84 -14.02
C LEU A 46 -8.89 -31.60 -15.53
N ILE A 47 -10.08 -31.55 -16.15
CA ILE A 47 -10.25 -31.22 -17.58
C ILE A 47 -10.05 -29.72 -17.83
N ALA A 48 -10.42 -28.85 -16.88
CA ALA A 48 -10.00 -27.45 -16.95
C ALA A 48 -8.47 -27.38 -16.89
N MET A 49 -7.80 -28.07 -15.96
CA MET A 49 -6.34 -28.03 -15.84
C MET A 49 -5.56 -28.60 -17.04
N SER A 50 -6.13 -29.48 -17.87
CA SER A 50 -5.36 -30.22 -18.90
C SER A 50 -5.48 -29.69 -20.33
N SER A 51 -6.45 -28.83 -20.68
CA SER A 51 -6.53 -28.29 -22.06
C SER A 51 -7.16 -26.88 -22.19
N SER A 52 -7.78 -26.32 -21.16
CA SER A 52 -8.52 -25.05 -21.27
C SER A 52 -8.44 -24.13 -20.05
N TRP A 53 -7.66 -24.44 -19.00
CA TRP A 53 -7.36 -23.52 -17.89
C TRP A 53 -6.49 -22.42 -18.48
N PRO A 54 -7.04 -21.22 -18.72
CA PRO A 54 -6.21 -20.17 -19.25
C PRO A 54 -5.27 -19.78 -18.12
N ALA A 55 -3.96 -19.72 -18.38
CA ALA A 55 -2.94 -19.34 -17.39
C ALA A 55 -3.31 -18.06 -16.59
N ARG A 56 -4.18 -17.21 -17.17
CA ARG A 56 -4.80 -16.04 -16.52
C ARG A 56 -5.63 -16.33 -15.25
N TRP A 57 -6.05 -17.57 -15.01
CA TRP A 57 -6.85 -17.95 -13.82
C TRP A 57 -5.99 -18.48 -12.66
N ALA A 58 -4.70 -18.69 -12.89
CA ALA A 58 -3.77 -18.94 -11.81
C ALA A 58 -3.53 -17.65 -11.02
N ALA A 59 -3.57 -17.75 -9.69
CA ALA A 59 -3.15 -16.67 -8.83
C ALA A 59 -1.65 -16.41 -9.00
N ASN A 60 -1.27 -15.16 -9.22
CA ASN A 60 0.12 -14.73 -9.28
C ASN A 60 0.52 -13.83 -8.09
N LYS A 61 -0.47 -13.49 -7.26
CA LYS A 61 -0.26 -12.81 -6.00
C LYS A 61 -1.21 -13.33 -4.91
N ALA A 62 -0.86 -13.09 -3.65
CA ALA A 62 -1.76 -13.30 -2.51
C ALA A 62 -1.85 -12.02 -1.68
N THR A 63 -3.06 -11.59 -1.33
CA THR A 63 -3.25 -10.44 -0.44
C THR A 63 -3.00 -10.90 0.99
N VAL A 64 -2.08 -10.22 1.67
CA VAL A 64 -1.76 -10.40 3.08
C VAL A 64 -2.28 -9.20 3.85
N VAL A 65 -3.05 -9.47 4.89
CA VAL A 65 -3.51 -8.48 5.86
C VAL A 65 -2.95 -8.84 7.22
N ALA A 66 -2.40 -7.84 7.88
CA ALA A 66 -1.84 -7.96 9.21
C ALA A 66 -2.43 -6.88 10.12
N LEU A 67 -2.58 -7.21 11.40
CA LEU A 67 -2.94 -6.26 12.44
C LEU A 67 -1.67 -5.89 13.21
N GLY A 68 -1.38 -4.61 13.30
CA GLY A 68 -0.34 -4.06 14.17
C GLY A 68 -0.98 -3.30 15.32
N SER A 69 -0.41 -3.40 16.51
CA SER A 69 -0.80 -2.52 17.62
C SER A 69 0.02 -1.24 17.58
N LEU A 70 -0.57 -0.10 17.95
CA LEU A 70 0.16 1.15 18.14
C LEU A 70 0.81 1.22 19.53
N ALA A 71 1.43 0.11 19.96
CA ALA A 71 2.15 0.04 21.22
C ALA A 71 3.54 0.68 21.09
N ARG A 72 4.06 1.20 22.22
CA ARG A 72 5.41 1.77 22.28
C ARG A 72 6.47 0.66 22.23
N GLU A 73 6.12 -0.53 22.72
CA GLU A 73 7.01 -1.68 22.80
C GLU A 73 7.15 -2.34 21.41
N PRO A 74 8.37 -2.45 20.86
CA PRO A 74 8.59 -3.02 19.54
C PRO A 74 8.04 -4.44 19.37
N GLN A 75 8.06 -5.26 20.42
CA GLN A 75 7.53 -6.63 20.36
C GLN A 75 6.02 -6.69 20.14
N LEU A 76 5.29 -5.67 20.64
CA LEU A 76 3.83 -5.55 20.48
C LEU A 76 3.47 -4.81 19.19
N TYR A 77 4.34 -3.91 18.72
CA TYR A 77 4.19 -3.17 17.46
C TYR A 77 4.33 -4.05 16.21
N ASN A 78 4.89 -5.25 16.33
CA ASN A 78 5.07 -6.15 15.19
C ASN A 78 3.73 -6.58 14.58
N PRO A 79 3.51 -6.31 13.27
CA PRO A 79 2.27 -6.68 12.60
C PRO A 79 2.12 -8.20 12.55
N ARG A 80 0.95 -8.70 12.96
CA ARG A 80 0.61 -10.12 12.93
C ARG A 80 -0.30 -10.41 11.74
N PRO A 81 0.10 -11.27 10.79
CA PRO A 81 -0.78 -11.69 9.72
C PRO A 81 -2.05 -12.32 10.29
N VAL A 82 -3.20 -11.82 9.86
CA VAL A 82 -4.53 -12.34 10.26
C VAL A 82 -5.29 -12.93 9.08
N CYS A 83 -4.89 -12.57 7.86
CA CYS A 83 -5.50 -13.09 6.66
C CYS A 83 -4.45 -13.21 5.55
N ILE A 84 -4.42 -14.37 4.92
CA ILE A 84 -3.88 -14.56 3.59
C ILE A 84 -5.10 -14.90 2.73
N SER A 85 -5.54 -13.94 1.92
CA SER A 85 -6.71 -14.16 1.06
C SER A 85 -6.36 -15.22 0.00
N ALA A 86 -7.38 -15.93 -0.50
CA ALA A 86 -7.28 -16.68 -1.74
C ALA A 86 -6.60 -15.83 -2.83
N GLY A 87 -5.67 -16.43 -3.57
CA GLY A 87 -4.79 -15.70 -4.47
C GLY A 87 -5.53 -14.89 -5.54
N THR A 88 -4.89 -13.89 -6.12
CA THR A 88 -5.46 -12.97 -7.11
C THR A 88 -4.66 -13.05 -8.41
N CYS A 89 -5.37 -12.91 -9.53
CA CYS A 89 -4.76 -12.72 -10.86
C CYS A 89 -4.68 -11.24 -11.27
N LYS A 90 -5.01 -10.32 -10.33
CA LYS A 90 -5.07 -8.86 -10.47
C LYS A 90 -6.20 -8.31 -11.35
N THR A 91 -7.19 -9.12 -11.71
CA THR A 91 -8.38 -8.64 -12.43
C THR A 91 -9.43 -8.07 -11.49
N GLU A 92 -9.30 -8.32 -10.18
CA GLU A 92 -10.17 -7.76 -9.15
C GLU A 92 -10.20 -6.23 -9.22
N LYS A 93 -11.41 -5.65 -9.17
CA LYS A 93 -11.61 -4.20 -9.17
C LYS A 93 -11.71 -3.66 -7.75
N GLY A 94 -11.43 -2.36 -7.57
CA GLY A 94 -11.44 -1.73 -6.24
C GLY A 94 -12.76 -1.91 -5.48
N HIS A 95 -13.91 -1.85 -6.14
CA HIS A 95 -15.21 -2.08 -5.50
C HIS A 95 -15.41 -3.52 -5.00
N GLN A 96 -14.84 -4.51 -5.69
CA GLN A 96 -14.87 -5.92 -5.23
C GLN A 96 -13.99 -6.08 -3.99
N HIS A 97 -12.84 -5.39 -3.98
CA HIS A 97 -11.90 -5.42 -2.86
C HIS A 97 -12.48 -4.82 -1.56
N VAL A 98 -13.44 -3.89 -1.66
CA VAL A 98 -14.14 -3.33 -0.49
C VAL A 98 -14.82 -4.43 0.35
N ALA A 99 -15.35 -5.49 -0.29
CA ALA A 99 -15.98 -6.59 0.44
C ALA A 99 -14.98 -7.33 1.35
N LEU A 100 -13.72 -7.45 0.91
CA LEU A 100 -12.65 -8.02 1.74
C LEU A 100 -12.34 -7.11 2.92
N LEU A 101 -12.21 -5.79 2.69
CA LEU A 101 -11.94 -4.81 3.75
C LEU A 101 -13.03 -4.83 4.83
N ARG A 102 -14.30 -4.88 4.43
CA ARG A 102 -15.44 -4.95 5.37
C ARG A 102 -15.41 -6.20 6.24
N LYS A 103 -15.18 -7.38 5.64
CA LYS A 103 -15.06 -8.64 6.39
C LYS A 103 -13.93 -8.59 7.41
N LEU A 104 -12.82 -7.94 7.06
CA LEU A 104 -11.68 -7.78 7.98
C LEU A 104 -12.01 -6.84 9.14
N LEU A 105 -12.67 -5.71 8.86
CA LEU A 105 -13.14 -4.79 9.90
C LEU A 105 -14.13 -5.46 10.84
N GLU A 106 -15.11 -6.18 10.30
CA GLU A 106 -16.08 -6.94 11.09
C GLU A 106 -15.41 -8.01 11.96
N ALA A 107 -14.45 -8.75 11.40
CA ALA A 107 -13.69 -9.75 12.15
C ALA A 107 -12.85 -9.11 13.28
N ALA A 108 -12.24 -7.95 13.02
CA ALA A 108 -11.49 -7.20 14.02
C ALA A 108 -12.42 -6.65 15.11
N ASP A 109 -13.57 -6.09 14.74
CA ASP A 109 -14.54 -5.52 15.67
C ASP A 109 -15.12 -6.58 16.61
N ASN A 110 -15.47 -7.76 16.07
CA ASN A 110 -15.93 -8.91 16.84
C ASN A 110 -14.92 -9.43 17.87
N ARG A 111 -13.64 -9.05 17.74
CA ARG A 111 -12.55 -9.47 18.62
C ARG A 111 -11.85 -8.29 19.32
N LYS A 112 -12.41 -7.09 19.26
CA LYS A 112 -11.76 -5.88 19.80
C LYS A 112 -11.66 -5.88 21.33
N VAL A 113 -12.52 -6.60 22.03
CA VAL A 113 -12.49 -6.67 23.50
C VAL A 113 -11.80 -7.95 23.95
N HIS A 114 -10.75 -7.81 24.77
CA HIS A 114 -10.08 -8.93 25.40
C HIS A 114 -9.89 -8.64 26.90
N GLY A 115 -10.63 -9.36 27.75
CA GLY A 115 -10.71 -9.05 29.17
C GLY A 115 -11.27 -7.64 29.38
N ASN A 116 -10.52 -6.79 30.10
CA ASN A 116 -10.91 -5.40 30.39
C ASN A 116 -10.31 -4.37 29.41
N ILE A 117 -9.68 -4.83 28.33
CA ILE A 117 -9.00 -3.96 27.36
C ILE A 117 -9.76 -3.99 26.04
N THR A 118 -9.97 -2.81 25.45
CA THR A 118 -10.54 -2.63 24.11
C THR A 118 -9.45 -2.19 23.14
N TYR A 119 -9.35 -2.87 21.99
CA TYR A 119 -8.42 -2.63 20.91
C TYR A 119 -9.18 -2.09 19.69
N PRO A 120 -9.55 -0.80 19.66
CA PRO A 120 -10.25 -0.23 18.52
C PRO A 120 -9.35 -0.19 17.29
N THR A 121 -9.93 -0.40 16.11
CA THR A 121 -9.24 -0.11 14.85
C THR A 121 -9.23 1.40 14.67
N VAL A 122 -8.05 1.99 14.52
CA VAL A 122 -7.88 3.45 14.40
C VAL A 122 -7.46 3.90 12.99
N GLY A 123 -6.93 2.98 12.19
CA GLY A 123 -6.48 3.28 10.84
C GLY A 123 -6.30 2.04 9.98
N PHE A 124 -6.26 2.26 8.67
CA PHE A 124 -6.05 1.21 7.69
C PHE A 124 -5.01 1.66 6.65
N THR A 125 -3.83 1.03 6.68
CA THR A 125 -2.75 1.36 5.74
C THR A 125 -2.68 0.35 4.60
N SER A 126 -2.49 0.83 3.38
CA SER A 126 -2.22 -0.02 2.22
C SER A 126 -1.11 0.55 1.34
N ASP A 127 -0.66 -0.25 0.38
CA ASP A 127 0.36 0.14 -0.59
C ASP A 127 -0.18 1.16 -1.62
N GLY A 128 0.67 1.52 -2.56
CA GLY A 128 0.35 2.49 -3.61
C GLY A 128 -0.56 1.96 -4.73
N GLU A 129 -0.99 0.69 -4.72
CA GLU A 129 -1.69 0.07 -5.85
C GLU A 129 -3.09 0.70 -6.09
N ALA A 130 -3.42 0.98 -7.35
CA ALA A 130 -4.62 1.73 -7.74
C ALA A 130 -5.92 1.08 -7.25
N LYS A 131 -5.98 -0.26 -7.28
CA LYS A 131 -7.11 -1.05 -6.76
C LYS A 131 -7.33 -0.78 -5.27
N HIS A 132 -6.28 -0.89 -4.46
CA HIS A 132 -6.36 -0.65 -3.02
C HIS A 132 -6.62 0.83 -2.70
N ARG A 133 -6.08 1.77 -3.49
CA ARG A 133 -6.41 3.20 -3.37
C ARG A 133 -7.91 3.44 -3.49
N LEU A 134 -8.54 2.89 -4.52
CA LEU A 134 -9.98 3.03 -4.72
C LEU A 134 -10.76 2.36 -3.60
N ALA A 135 -10.40 1.15 -3.20
CA ALA A 135 -11.09 0.43 -2.13
C ALA A 135 -11.02 1.16 -0.78
N LEU A 136 -9.85 1.70 -0.42
CA LEU A 136 -9.66 2.51 0.78
C LEU A 136 -10.50 3.79 0.74
N ALA A 137 -10.49 4.52 -0.38
CA ALA A 137 -11.28 5.74 -0.51
C ALA A 137 -12.79 5.45 -0.40
N LEU A 138 -13.25 4.40 -1.08
CA LEU A 138 -14.66 3.98 -1.01
C LEU A 138 -15.08 3.56 0.40
N GLU A 139 -14.17 3.00 1.21
CA GLU A 139 -14.51 2.47 2.52
C GLU A 139 -14.32 3.48 3.66
N PHE A 140 -13.27 4.30 3.59
CA PHE A 140 -12.81 5.15 4.69
C PHE A 140 -12.77 6.66 4.37
N MET A 141 -13.31 7.12 3.25
CA MET A 141 -13.49 8.55 2.97
C MET A 141 -14.97 8.86 2.73
N LYS A 142 -15.81 8.57 3.74
CA LYS A 142 -17.28 8.65 3.63
C LYS A 142 -17.87 9.81 4.42
N TYR A 143 -17.36 10.05 5.62
CA TYR A 143 -17.94 11.00 6.56
C TYR A 143 -16.96 12.13 6.82
N LEU A 144 -17.43 13.36 6.88
CA LEU A 144 -16.61 14.46 7.37
C LEU A 144 -16.39 14.27 8.87
N LEU A 145 -15.13 14.32 9.30
CA LEU A 145 -14.76 14.19 10.70
C LEU A 145 -15.46 15.25 11.55
N ALA A 146 -16.17 14.82 12.58
CA ALA A 146 -16.89 15.71 13.47
C ALA A 146 -15.92 16.54 14.32
N ALA A 147 -16.22 17.82 14.55
CA ALA A 147 -15.44 18.68 15.44
C ALA A 147 -15.42 18.17 16.90
N THR A 148 -16.39 17.34 17.29
CA THR A 148 -16.45 16.66 18.59
C THR A 148 -15.54 15.43 18.68
N SER A 149 -14.99 14.96 17.56
CA SER A 149 -14.10 13.81 17.55
C SER A 149 -12.78 14.14 18.26
N PRO A 150 -12.25 13.24 19.11
CA PRO A 150 -10.96 13.45 19.79
C PRO A 150 -9.79 13.70 18.85
N ILE A 151 -9.85 13.21 17.61
CA ILE A 151 -8.77 13.36 16.62
C ILE A 151 -8.89 14.63 15.78
N TYR A 152 -10.02 15.34 15.82
CA TYR A 152 -10.25 16.55 15.03
C TYR A 152 -9.19 17.65 15.27
N PRO A 153 -8.83 18.00 16.53
CA PRO A 153 -7.82 19.02 16.79
C PRO A 153 -6.43 18.65 16.26
N LEU A 154 -6.16 17.34 16.07
CA LEU A 154 -4.88 16.84 15.57
C LEU A 154 -4.81 16.92 14.03
N LEU A 155 -5.95 16.76 13.36
CA LEU A 155 -6.03 16.66 11.90
C LEU A 155 -6.45 17.97 11.21
N GLN A 156 -7.17 18.86 11.90
CA GLN A 156 -7.63 20.13 11.32
C GLN A 156 -6.53 21.16 10.99
N PRO A 157 -5.41 21.29 11.72
CA PRO A 157 -4.46 22.40 11.53
C PRO A 157 -3.92 22.60 10.10
N PRO A 158 -3.62 21.56 9.29
CA PRO A 158 -3.16 21.76 7.92
C PRO A 158 -4.32 22.17 7.00
N GLU A 159 -4.18 23.33 6.34
CA GLU A 159 -5.21 24.00 5.51
C GLU A 159 -5.82 23.12 4.41
N PHE A 160 -5.11 22.09 3.94
CA PHE A 160 -5.55 21.18 2.88
C PHE A 160 -5.69 19.73 3.35
N MET A 161 -5.72 19.50 4.67
CA MET A 161 -5.92 18.15 5.18
C MET A 161 -7.31 17.65 4.81
N ASN A 162 -7.37 16.48 4.18
CA ASN A 162 -8.64 15.81 3.95
C ASN A 162 -9.18 15.26 5.28
N LEU A 163 -10.30 15.80 5.74
CA LEU A 163 -10.96 15.39 6.98
C LEU A 163 -12.02 14.30 6.78
N LEU A 164 -12.06 13.65 5.62
CA LEU A 164 -12.95 12.50 5.40
C LEU A 164 -12.41 11.24 6.08
N VAL A 165 -13.28 10.59 6.86
CA VAL A 165 -13.00 9.37 7.62
C VAL A 165 -14.01 8.26 7.30
N GLY A 166 -13.66 7.05 7.74
CA GLY A 166 -14.53 5.89 7.71
C GLY A 166 -15.46 5.83 8.93
N PRO A 167 -16.19 4.71 9.08
CA PRO A 167 -16.90 4.41 10.32
C PRO A 167 -15.97 4.52 11.53
N ASP A 168 -16.49 4.98 12.67
CA ASP A 168 -15.75 5.12 13.93
C ASP A 168 -14.47 5.97 13.83
N ASP A 169 -14.49 7.00 12.98
CA ASP A 169 -13.36 7.89 12.71
C ASP A 169 -12.09 7.17 12.20
N ILE A 170 -12.23 5.98 11.61
CA ILE A 170 -11.10 5.23 11.04
C ILE A 170 -10.48 6.00 9.89
N THR A 171 -9.17 6.22 9.97
CA THR A 171 -8.41 6.96 8.96
C THR A 171 -7.74 6.02 7.93
N PRO A 172 -7.90 6.27 6.62
CA PRO A 172 -7.13 5.57 5.61
C PRO A 172 -5.72 6.15 5.54
N ASP A 173 -4.73 5.29 5.41
CA ASP A 173 -3.33 5.70 5.27
C ASP A 173 -2.64 4.97 4.10
N LYS A 174 -1.53 5.55 3.66
CA LYS A 174 -0.63 4.97 2.67
C LYS A 174 0.74 4.84 3.27
N ASP A 175 1.43 3.74 2.97
CA ASP A 175 2.84 3.62 3.37
C ASP A 175 3.61 4.82 2.78
N TYR A 176 4.02 5.71 3.68
CA TYR A 176 4.69 6.96 3.36
C TYR A 176 5.98 6.72 2.57
N ARG A 177 6.64 5.56 2.72
CA ARG A 177 7.80 5.18 1.91
C ARG A 177 7.42 5.04 0.43
N HIS A 178 6.22 4.56 0.11
CA HIS A 178 5.76 4.55 -1.28
C HIS A 178 5.56 5.96 -1.82
N VAL A 179 4.99 6.88 -1.02
CA VAL A 179 4.82 8.29 -1.41
C VAL A 179 6.18 8.94 -1.71
N ILE A 180 7.15 8.73 -0.83
CA ILE A 180 8.52 9.25 -0.98
C ILE A 180 9.23 8.66 -2.22
N LYS A 181 9.04 7.36 -2.51
CA LYS A 181 9.53 6.75 -3.76
C LYS A 181 8.92 7.39 -5.01
N VAL A 182 7.64 7.75 -4.97
CA VAL A 182 7.00 8.49 -6.08
C VAL A 182 7.67 9.85 -6.28
N LEU A 183 7.95 10.60 -5.21
CA LEU A 183 8.63 11.90 -5.30
C LEU A 183 10.00 11.81 -5.99
N ARG A 184 10.86 10.87 -5.57
CA ARG A 184 12.14 10.62 -6.27
C ARG A 184 11.91 10.25 -7.73
N SER A 185 10.96 9.36 -8.00
CA SER A 185 10.65 8.96 -9.37
C SER A 185 10.24 10.16 -10.24
N LEU A 186 9.49 11.11 -9.69
CA LEU A 186 9.11 12.35 -10.37
C LEU A 186 10.33 13.24 -10.67
N LEU A 187 11.23 13.42 -9.71
CA LEU A 187 12.47 14.20 -9.90
C LEU A 187 13.41 13.60 -10.95
N MET A 188 13.31 12.30 -11.22
CA MET A 188 14.10 11.60 -12.25
C MET A 188 13.43 11.57 -13.63
N ARG A 189 12.14 11.92 -13.75
CA ARG A 189 11.45 11.92 -15.05
C ARG A 189 12.05 12.98 -15.96
N ARG A 190 12.14 12.67 -17.26
CA ARG A 190 12.65 13.62 -18.27
C ARG A 190 11.88 14.94 -18.27
N MET A 191 10.57 14.89 -18.03
CA MET A 191 9.68 16.07 -17.96
C MET A 191 9.80 16.85 -16.65
N GLY A 192 10.51 16.33 -15.64
CA GLY A 192 10.63 16.99 -14.35
C GLY A 192 9.32 17.18 -13.58
N ILE A 193 9.31 18.21 -12.73
CA ILE A 193 8.16 18.64 -11.93
C ILE A 193 8.01 20.16 -12.09
N ASN A 194 6.79 20.66 -12.27
CA ASN A 194 6.51 22.09 -12.20
C ASN A 194 6.05 22.46 -10.78
N VAL A 195 6.74 23.38 -10.13
CA VAL A 195 6.38 23.92 -8.82
C VAL A 195 6.24 25.42 -8.95
N LEU A 196 5.01 25.94 -8.83
CA LEU A 196 4.71 27.37 -8.91
C LEU A 196 5.30 28.05 -10.17
N GLY A 197 5.25 27.37 -11.32
CA GLY A 197 5.79 27.87 -12.59
C GLY A 197 7.27 27.56 -12.82
N PHE A 198 8.01 27.05 -11.82
CA PHE A 198 9.39 26.63 -11.97
C PHE A 198 9.49 25.17 -12.38
N GLU A 199 10.16 24.92 -13.51
CA GLU A 199 10.39 23.57 -14.01
C GLU A 199 11.67 22.97 -13.40
N ILE A 200 11.49 21.97 -12.56
CA ILE A 200 12.57 21.21 -11.92
C ILE A 200 12.80 19.94 -12.73
N VAL A 201 13.77 19.99 -13.65
CA VAL A 201 14.18 18.84 -14.46
C VAL A 201 15.39 18.12 -13.85
N PRO A 202 15.64 16.84 -14.20
CA PRO A 202 16.77 16.09 -13.65
C PRO A 202 18.14 16.78 -13.85
N ALA A 203 18.30 17.56 -14.92
CA ALA A 203 19.53 18.31 -15.17
C ALA A 203 19.77 19.40 -14.12
N VAL A 204 18.72 20.09 -13.68
CA VAL A 204 18.78 21.12 -12.61
C VAL A 204 19.16 20.48 -11.29
N VAL A 205 18.54 19.35 -10.95
CA VAL A 205 18.88 18.58 -9.74
C VAL A 205 20.35 18.14 -9.78
N LYS A 206 20.81 17.58 -10.91
CA LYS A 206 22.22 17.19 -11.08
C LYS A 206 23.18 18.35 -10.89
N GLN A 207 22.86 19.52 -11.46
CA GLN A 207 23.72 20.68 -11.34
C GLN A 207 23.85 21.12 -9.88
N HIS A 208 22.73 21.25 -9.17
CA HIS A 208 22.77 21.61 -7.74
C HIS A 208 23.54 20.61 -6.89
N LEU A 209 23.41 19.31 -7.17
CA LEU A 209 24.19 18.28 -6.46
C LEU A 209 25.70 18.41 -6.74
N ARG A 210 26.11 18.78 -7.95
CA ARG A 210 27.51 19.08 -8.27
C ARG A 210 28.00 20.32 -7.55
N ASP A 211 27.16 21.35 -7.48
CA ASP A 211 27.52 22.64 -6.87
C ASP A 211 27.80 22.49 -5.37
N ILE A 212 27.17 21.53 -4.70
CA ILE A 212 27.47 21.18 -3.29
C ILE A 212 28.60 20.15 -3.13
N GLY A 213 29.28 19.78 -4.22
CA GLY A 213 30.48 18.95 -4.20
C GLY A 213 30.26 17.44 -4.21
N LEU A 214 29.08 16.93 -4.56
CA LEU A 214 28.89 15.49 -4.72
C LEU A 214 29.66 14.97 -5.95
N THR A 215 30.24 13.77 -5.80
CA THR A 215 30.92 13.09 -6.90
C THR A 215 29.94 12.63 -7.98
N GLU A 216 30.41 12.54 -9.23
CA GLU A 216 29.60 12.05 -10.35
C GLU A 216 29.09 10.63 -10.11
N GLU A 217 29.88 9.77 -9.46
CA GLU A 217 29.50 8.41 -9.11
C GLU A 217 28.32 8.41 -8.14
N ARG A 218 28.35 9.26 -7.11
CA ARG A 218 27.26 9.39 -6.12
C ARG A 218 26.00 9.93 -6.79
N ILE A 219 26.13 10.95 -7.64
CA ILE A 219 24.99 11.54 -8.37
C ILE A 219 24.35 10.50 -9.30
N ARG A 220 25.15 9.72 -10.03
CA ARG A 220 24.65 8.63 -10.89
C ARG A 220 23.92 7.55 -10.10
N SER A 221 24.44 7.19 -8.92
CA SER A 221 23.80 6.22 -8.02
C SER A 221 22.44 6.74 -7.51
N LEU A 222 22.39 7.97 -6.98
CA LEU A 222 21.16 8.57 -6.45
C LEU A 222 20.07 8.74 -7.51
N LEU A 223 20.47 9.10 -8.74
CA LEU A 223 19.57 9.35 -9.87
C LEU A 223 19.45 8.15 -10.83
N ASN A 224 19.81 6.94 -10.38
CA ASN A 224 19.68 5.74 -11.21
C ASN A 224 18.20 5.35 -11.40
N PRO A 225 17.66 5.38 -12.64
CA PRO A 225 16.25 5.10 -12.90
C PRO A 225 15.88 3.60 -12.82
N ASN A 226 16.89 2.72 -12.79
CA ASN A 226 16.69 1.27 -12.71
C ASN A 226 16.42 0.80 -11.28
N ASP A 227 16.72 1.63 -10.28
CA ASP A 227 16.60 1.26 -8.87
C ASP A 227 15.40 1.94 -8.19
N ARG A 228 14.21 1.61 -8.69
CA ARG A 228 12.94 2.25 -8.30
C ARG A 228 12.42 1.79 -6.94
N GLN A 229 12.94 0.68 -6.40
CA GLN A 229 12.45 0.09 -5.16
C GLN A 229 13.34 0.40 -3.95
N ASP A 230 14.56 0.90 -4.15
CA ASP A 230 15.48 1.24 -3.07
C ASP A 230 15.01 2.48 -2.29
N VAL A 231 14.69 2.23 -1.03
CA VAL A 231 14.25 3.22 -0.04
C VAL A 231 15.42 4.11 0.39
N ASP A 232 16.61 3.53 0.55
CA ASP A 232 17.79 4.20 1.07
C ASP A 232 18.35 5.21 0.07
N LEU A 233 18.40 4.88 -1.22
CA LEU A 233 18.74 5.83 -2.28
C LEU A 233 17.73 6.97 -2.36
N THR A 234 16.47 6.70 -2.04
CA THR A 234 15.41 7.70 -2.01
C THR A 234 15.61 8.71 -0.88
N TYR A 235 15.84 8.23 0.34
CA TYR A 235 16.18 9.10 1.46
C TYR A 235 17.52 9.80 1.25
N GLY A 236 18.50 9.11 0.67
CA GLY A 236 19.78 9.69 0.29
C GLY A 236 19.59 10.91 -0.60
N LEU A 237 18.85 10.79 -1.71
CA LEU A 237 18.61 11.91 -2.61
C LEU A 237 17.89 13.07 -1.91
N LEU A 238 16.83 12.78 -1.15
CA LEU A 238 16.07 13.82 -0.46
C LEU A 238 16.91 14.53 0.60
N LYS A 239 17.81 13.83 1.29
CA LYS A 239 18.76 14.42 2.23
C LYS A 239 19.71 15.38 1.54
N GLU A 240 20.26 15.01 0.38
CA GLU A 240 21.15 15.89 -0.37
C GLU A 240 20.41 17.13 -0.88
N VAL A 241 19.17 16.95 -1.39
CA VAL A 241 18.30 18.06 -1.80
C VAL A 241 17.96 18.97 -0.62
N TRP A 242 17.67 18.41 0.54
CA TRP A 242 17.42 19.19 1.78
C TRP A 242 18.64 19.96 2.25
N SER A 243 19.84 19.44 1.97
CA SER A 243 21.11 20.05 2.38
C SER A 243 21.59 21.13 1.39
N LEU A 244 20.85 21.37 0.31
CA LEU A 244 21.17 22.45 -0.62
C LEU A 244 21.12 23.80 0.10
N PRO A 245 22.11 24.68 -0.12
CA PRO A 245 22.12 25.99 0.50
C PRO A 245 20.89 26.79 0.05
N GLY A 246 20.22 27.43 1.01
CA GLY A 246 19.20 28.44 0.70
C GLY A 246 19.82 29.57 -0.12
N ARG A 247 19.01 30.25 -0.93
CA ARG A 247 19.45 31.51 -1.56
C ARG A 247 19.94 32.46 -0.47
N SER A 248 21.11 33.07 -0.70
CA SER A 248 21.65 34.12 0.16
C SER A 248 20.57 35.17 0.47
N GLY A 249 20.12 35.22 1.73
CA GLY A 249 19.07 36.13 2.19
C GLY A 249 17.76 35.47 2.65
N HIS A 250 17.57 34.16 2.46
CA HIS A 250 16.45 33.41 3.07
C HIS A 250 16.96 32.36 4.06
N PRO A 251 16.38 32.26 5.27
CA PRO A 251 16.70 31.16 6.17
C PRO A 251 16.38 29.82 5.48
N ALA A 252 17.20 28.80 5.74
CA ALA A 252 16.98 27.46 5.22
C ALA A 252 15.55 26.98 5.52
N ALA A 253 15.01 26.10 4.66
CA ALA A 253 13.62 25.62 4.65
C ALA A 253 13.12 24.94 5.96
N GLY A 254 13.95 24.88 7.02
CA GLY A 254 13.58 24.42 8.36
C GLY A 254 12.98 25.48 9.28
N ALA A 255 12.89 26.75 8.87
CA ALA A 255 12.34 27.83 9.71
C ALA A 255 10.94 28.25 9.24
N VAL A 256 9.95 27.35 9.31
CA VAL A 256 8.54 27.77 9.32
C VAL A 256 8.18 28.09 10.77
N THR A 257 8.61 29.25 11.24
CA THR A 257 7.99 29.90 12.41
C THR A 257 7.05 30.98 11.89
N SER A 258 5.83 30.58 11.55
CA SER A 258 4.72 31.54 11.48
C SER A 258 3.80 31.22 12.66
N ALA A 259 4.09 31.86 13.79
CA ALA A 259 3.05 32.10 14.79
C ALA A 259 1.96 32.94 14.11
N PRO A 260 0.66 32.58 14.23
CA PRO A 260 -0.40 33.41 13.69
C PRO A 260 -0.47 34.69 14.54
N THR A 261 -0.16 35.83 13.92
CA THR A 261 -0.55 37.13 14.45
C THR A 261 -2.04 37.35 14.20
N VAL A 262 -2.79 37.31 15.30
CA VAL A 262 -4.13 37.84 15.63
C VAL A 262 -5.24 37.64 14.60
#